data_AF-A0A1Q3BG10-F1
#
_entry.id   AF-A0A1Q3BG10-F1
#
_cell.length_a   1.000
_cell.length_b   1.000
_cell.length_c   1.000
_cell.angle_alpha   90.00
_cell.angle_beta   90.00
_cell.angle_gamma   90.00
#
_symmetry.space_group_name_H-M   'P 1'
#
loop_
_entity.id
_entity.type
_entity.pdbx_description
1 polymer ?
#
loop_
_entity_poly.entity_id
_entity_poly.type
_entity_poly.pdbx_seq_one_letter_code
_entity_poly.pdbx_strand_id
1 'polypeptide(L)'
;ISEGFLLVRYLGLPLLASRLSHMDCKVLIYKLMRRTSSWVSNVLSFGGRLQLLASVLFSIQVFWCTAFILPVSITKECNRILRNFLWHGVGNSKKSGKVAWSKVCRPKDEGGLGIKDCRAWNKAAIMKFGSQTTSWSWRNILLSRNFLVHNVLYEVVDGSSFSLWFDPWFFGESIADLCGCRVIQDSGMPSNAKVSNIISVGQWDLPLPSGDLIDISYVSSRIPLAAGSDKIHWLKEGSFTINEAWMTIIPQSMKVEWSKVVWFPRCTPKHSFCVWLAFSNGHRTLDKLFRWGVALD
;
A
#
# COMPACT_ATOMS: atom_id res chain seq x y z
N ILE A 1 7.42 35.89 8.38
CA ILE A 1 8.25 35.09 9.33
C ILE A 1 9.03 34.10 8.48
N SER A 2 10.35 34.25 8.40
CA SER A 2 11.23 33.30 7.70
C SER A 2 11.35 32.04 8.56
N GLU A 3 10.81 30.91 8.11
CA GLU A 3 10.96 29.62 8.79
C GLU A 3 12.44 29.24 8.85
N GLY A 4 12.95 28.94 10.06
CA GLY A 4 14.31 28.45 10.25
C GLY A 4 14.45 26.99 9.80
N PHE A 5 15.58 26.63 9.19
CA PHE A 5 15.88 25.25 8.82
C PHE A 5 16.50 24.49 10.01
N LEU A 6 15.80 23.48 10.53
CA LEU A 6 16.38 22.50 11.46
C LEU A 6 17.27 21.53 10.68
N LEU A 7 18.58 21.73 10.74
CA LEU A 7 19.59 20.89 10.08
C LEU A 7 19.88 19.57 10.83
N VAL A 8 19.03 19.18 11.77
CA VAL A 8 19.22 17.95 12.56
C VAL A 8 18.68 16.76 11.78
N ARG A 9 19.48 15.70 11.67
CA ARG A 9 19.06 14.43 11.06
C ARG A 9 18.85 13.38 12.13
N TYR A 10 17.71 12.72 12.12
CA TYR A 10 17.42 11.59 13.00
C TYR A 10 17.33 10.31 12.15
N LEU A 11 18.09 9.27 12.51
CA LEU A 11 18.19 8.01 11.76
C LEU A 11 18.51 8.21 10.26
N GLY A 12 19.22 9.28 9.93
CA GLY A 12 19.58 9.63 8.55
C GLY A 12 18.45 10.22 7.71
N LEU A 13 17.30 10.56 8.32
CA LEU A 13 16.19 11.33 7.76
C LEU A 13 16.27 12.79 8.23
N PRO A 14 15.87 13.76 7.38
CA PRO A 14 15.77 15.16 7.81
C PRO A 14 14.64 15.31 8.84
N LEU A 15 14.92 15.95 9.99
CA LEU A 15 13.85 16.39 10.89
C LEU A 15 13.25 17.66 10.31
N LEU A 16 11.98 17.59 9.92
CA LEU A 16 11.29 18.69 9.27
C LEU A 16 10.16 19.18 10.18
N ALA A 17 10.14 20.49 10.42
CA ALA A 17 9.02 21.16 11.06
C ALA A 17 7.87 21.42 10.07
N SER A 18 8.15 21.31 8.76
CA SER A 18 7.23 21.63 7.67
C SER A 18 7.08 20.47 6.67
N ARG A 19 6.26 20.67 5.62
CA ARG A 19 5.99 19.65 4.60
C ARG A 19 7.28 19.27 3.87
N LEU A 20 7.50 17.96 3.69
CA LEU A 20 8.60 17.41 2.91
C LEU A 20 8.70 18.08 1.54
N SER A 21 9.78 18.85 1.35
CA SER A 21 10.07 19.49 0.08
C SER A 21 10.67 18.49 -0.91
N HIS A 22 10.58 18.83 -2.20
CA HIS A 22 11.31 18.13 -3.24
C HIS A 22 12.84 18.13 -2.97
N MET A 23 13.36 19.19 -2.36
CA MET A 23 14.79 19.30 -2.04
C MET A 23 15.20 18.31 -0.94
N ASP A 24 14.36 18.12 0.09
CA ASP A 24 14.62 17.14 1.15
C ASP A 24 14.64 15.71 0.61
N CYS A 25 13.80 15.44 -0.39
CA CYS A 25 13.74 14.16 -1.09
C CYS A 25 14.96 13.89 -1.99
N LYS A 26 15.74 14.91 -2.40
CA LYS A 26 16.95 14.68 -3.20
C LYS A 26 17.96 13.83 -2.46
N VAL A 27 17.97 13.84 -1.13
CA VAL A 27 18.81 12.98 -0.30
C VAL A 27 18.55 11.51 -0.57
N LEU A 28 17.27 11.10 -0.70
CA LEU A 28 16.89 9.73 -1.06
C LEU A 28 17.41 9.34 -2.43
N ILE A 29 17.15 10.20 -3.43
CA ILE A 29 17.59 9.98 -4.81
C ILE A 29 19.11 9.85 -4.89
N TYR A 30 19.85 10.74 -4.24
CA TYR A 30 21.30 10.69 -4.19
C TYR A 30 21.81 9.42 -3.49
N LYS A 31 21.19 9.00 -2.39
CA LYS A 31 21.54 7.73 -1.71
C LYS A 31 21.36 6.53 -2.65
N LEU A 32 20.25 6.46 -3.38
CA LEU A 32 20.01 5.39 -4.37
C LEU A 32 21.04 5.44 -5.50
N MET A 33 21.25 6.61 -6.10
CA MET A 33 22.22 6.79 -7.18
C MET A 33 23.63 6.41 -6.76
N ARG A 34 24.08 6.85 -5.58
CA ARG A 34 25.41 6.54 -5.05
C ARG A 34 25.60 5.03 -4.87
N ARG A 35 24.59 4.33 -4.35
CA ARG A 35 24.63 2.86 -4.23
C ARG A 35 24.71 2.20 -5.61
N THR A 36 23.83 2.58 -6.54
CA THR A 36 23.82 1.99 -7.88
C THR A 36 25.14 2.21 -8.63
N SER A 37 25.76 3.38 -8.49
CA SER A 37 27.02 3.72 -9.15
C SER A 37 28.25 3.07 -8.49
N SER A 38 28.18 2.77 -7.19
CA SER A 38 29.30 2.14 -6.46
C SER A 38 29.50 0.66 -6.79
N TRP A 39 28.48 0.00 -7.32
CA TRP A 39 28.57 -1.41 -7.67
C TRP A 39 29.06 -1.57 -9.09
N VAL A 40 29.90 -2.58 -9.32
CA VAL A 40 30.36 -3.01 -10.65
C VAL A 40 29.23 -3.74 -11.40
N SER A 41 28.05 -3.12 -11.47
CA SER A 41 26.80 -3.76 -11.86
C SER A 41 26.73 -4.16 -13.33
N ASN A 42 27.62 -3.59 -14.16
CA ASN A 42 27.76 -3.95 -15.57
C ASN A 42 28.39 -5.34 -15.75
N VAL A 43 29.09 -5.87 -14.74
CA VAL A 43 29.68 -7.22 -14.75
C VAL A 43 28.74 -8.23 -14.05
N LEU A 44 27.71 -7.74 -13.36
CA LEU A 44 26.75 -8.59 -12.67
C LEU A 44 25.70 -9.15 -13.64
N SER A 45 25.41 -10.44 -13.47
CA SER A 45 24.23 -11.05 -14.07
C SER A 45 22.95 -10.32 -13.63
N PHE A 46 21.88 -10.43 -14.42
CA PHE A 46 20.58 -9.85 -14.04
C PHE A 46 20.07 -10.37 -12.69
N GLY A 47 20.27 -11.66 -12.39
CA GLY A 47 19.94 -12.24 -11.09
C GLY A 47 20.75 -11.61 -9.94
N GLY A 48 22.05 -11.34 -10.16
CA GLY A 48 22.88 -10.63 -9.19
C GLY A 48 22.44 -9.19 -8.95
N ARG A 49 22.06 -8.47 -10.02
CA ARG A 49 21.49 -7.11 -9.91
C ARG A 49 20.15 -7.12 -9.17
N LEU A 50 19.27 -8.09 -9.46
CA LEU A 50 18.01 -8.26 -8.75
C LEU A 50 18.26 -8.47 -7.25
N GLN A 51 19.24 -9.30 -6.87
CA GLN A 51 19.57 -9.56 -5.48
C GLN A 51 19.98 -8.29 -4.73
N LEU A 52 20.87 -7.48 -5.30
CA LEU A 52 21.31 -6.21 -4.71
C LEU A 52 20.19 -5.17 -4.64
N LEU A 53 19.34 -5.14 -5.67
CA LEU A 53 18.16 -4.29 -5.71
C LEU A 53 17.23 -4.65 -4.54
N ALA A 54 16.89 -5.93 -4.39
CA ALA A 54 15.96 -6.42 -3.37
C ALA A 54 16.50 -6.27 -1.94
N SER A 55 17.81 -6.45 -1.72
CA SER A 55 18.39 -6.38 -0.38
C SER A 55 18.72 -4.96 0.08
N VAL A 56 19.22 -4.10 -0.80
CA VAL A 56 19.77 -2.79 -0.43
C VAL A 56 18.93 -1.63 -0.95
N LEU A 57 18.70 -1.56 -2.27
CA LEU A 57 18.00 -0.38 -2.83
C LEU A 57 16.54 -0.33 -2.36
N PHE A 58 15.93 -1.51 -2.29
CA PHE A 58 14.56 -1.66 -1.86
C PHE A 58 14.38 -1.31 -0.38
N SER A 59 15.29 -1.74 0.51
CA SER A 59 15.22 -1.40 1.93
C SER A 59 15.34 0.10 2.19
N ILE A 60 16.21 0.79 1.43
CA ILE A 60 16.32 2.26 1.49
C ILE A 60 15.00 2.93 1.09
N GLN A 61 14.39 2.49 -0.02
CA GLN A 61 13.11 3.04 -0.47
C GLN A 61 11.99 2.79 0.55
N VAL A 62 11.87 1.56 1.05
CA VAL A 62 10.85 1.19 2.03
C VAL A 62 10.95 2.06 3.27
N PHE A 63 12.15 2.24 3.81
CA PHE A 63 12.38 3.06 5.00
C PHE A 63 11.87 4.50 4.83
N TRP A 64 12.11 5.11 3.66
CA TRP A 64 11.60 6.45 3.37
C TRP A 64 10.09 6.48 3.15
N CYS A 65 9.54 5.49 2.43
CA CYS A 65 8.10 5.38 2.22
C CYS A 65 7.33 5.14 3.52
N THR A 66 7.95 4.51 4.52
CA THR A 66 7.38 4.29 5.85
C THR A 66 7.58 5.45 6.79
N ALA A 67 8.42 6.44 6.47
CA ALA A 67 8.65 7.61 7.31
C ALA A 67 7.93 8.85 6.78
N PHE A 68 7.81 8.96 5.45
CA PHE A 68 7.29 10.15 4.80
C PHE A 68 6.34 9.84 3.65
N ILE A 69 5.47 10.80 3.34
CA ILE A 69 4.71 10.81 2.08
C ILE A 69 5.58 11.44 1.02
N LEU A 70 5.97 10.62 0.04
CA LEU A 70 6.86 11.04 -1.01
C LEU A 70 6.05 11.68 -2.15
N PRO A 71 6.49 12.84 -2.67
CA PRO A 71 5.90 13.42 -3.86
C PRO A 71 5.90 12.43 -5.04
N VAL A 72 4.88 12.52 -5.87
CA VAL A 72 4.72 11.64 -7.05
C VAL A 72 5.92 11.71 -8.00
N SER A 73 6.56 12.87 -8.12
CA SER A 73 7.79 13.05 -8.91
C SER A 73 8.95 12.22 -8.36
N ILE A 74 9.13 12.21 -7.04
CA ILE A 74 10.19 11.46 -6.35
C ILE A 74 9.96 9.95 -6.47
N THR A 75 8.72 9.49 -6.30
CA THR A 75 8.41 8.05 -6.45
C THR A 75 8.68 7.56 -7.88
N LYS A 76 8.35 8.37 -8.90
CA LYS A 76 8.69 8.08 -10.30
C LYS A 76 10.20 8.02 -10.51
N GLU A 77 10.95 8.93 -9.89
CA GLU A 77 12.40 8.99 -10.00
C GLU A 77 13.09 7.79 -9.32
N CYS A 78 12.66 7.40 -8.13
CA CYS A 78 13.11 6.16 -7.47
C CYS A 78 12.90 4.94 -8.38
N ASN A 79 11.68 4.76 -8.89
CA ASN A 79 11.36 3.66 -9.80
C ASN A 79 12.21 3.69 -11.08
N ARG A 80 12.52 4.89 -11.61
CA ARG A 80 13.41 5.06 -12.76
C ARG A 80 14.82 4.54 -12.45
N ILE A 81 15.38 4.90 -11.30
CA ILE A 81 16.71 4.45 -10.87
C ILE A 81 16.75 2.94 -10.68
N LEU A 82 15.77 2.37 -9.95
CA LEU A 82 15.69 0.92 -9.73
C LEU A 82 15.56 0.13 -11.03
N ARG A 83 14.70 0.60 -11.93
CA ARG A 83 14.49 0.00 -13.25
C ARG A 83 15.74 0.07 -14.11
N ASN A 84 16.41 1.21 -14.15
CA ASN A 84 17.63 1.40 -14.92
C ASN A 84 18.74 0.50 -14.38
N PHE A 85 18.90 0.42 -13.06
CA PHE A 85 19.86 -0.47 -12.43
C PHE A 85 19.62 -1.94 -12.81
N LEU A 86 18.37 -2.43 -12.67
CA LEU A 86 18.05 -3.83 -12.98
C LEU A 86 18.35 -4.20 -14.43
N TRP A 87 17.99 -3.34 -15.38
CA TRP A 87 18.09 -3.68 -16.80
C TRP A 87 19.41 -3.28 -17.45
N HIS A 88 19.97 -2.14 -17.07
CA HIS A 88 21.07 -1.51 -17.78
C HIS A 88 22.34 -1.34 -16.93
N GLY A 89 22.25 -1.53 -15.61
CA GLY A 89 23.40 -1.40 -14.71
C GLY A 89 23.73 0.07 -14.42
N VAL A 90 25.02 0.42 -14.44
CA VAL A 90 25.49 1.79 -14.23
C VAL A 90 25.51 2.51 -15.58
N GLY A 91 24.60 3.46 -15.77
CA GLY A 91 24.53 4.29 -16.97
C GLY A 91 23.11 4.77 -17.25
N ASN A 92 22.98 5.99 -17.77
CA ASN A 92 21.68 6.57 -18.07
C ASN A 92 21.25 6.18 -19.49
N SER A 93 20.81 4.94 -19.69
CA SER A 93 20.27 4.55 -20.98
C SER A 93 18.79 4.91 -21.07
N LYS A 94 18.39 5.71 -22.07
CA LYS A 94 16.99 5.89 -22.47
C LYS A 94 16.35 4.62 -23.08
N LYS A 95 16.98 3.46 -22.88
CA LYS A 95 16.57 2.18 -23.47
C LYS A 95 15.43 1.56 -22.64
N SER A 96 14.49 0.92 -23.34
CA SER A 96 13.44 0.14 -22.70
C SER A 96 14.01 -1.14 -22.10
N GLY A 97 13.54 -1.48 -20.90
CA GLY A 97 13.88 -2.74 -20.23
C GLY A 97 13.30 -3.96 -20.96
N LYS A 98 13.79 -5.16 -20.62
CA LYS A 98 13.32 -6.42 -21.23
C LYS A 98 11.87 -6.76 -20.87
N VAL A 99 11.43 -6.38 -19.67
CA VAL A 99 10.06 -6.58 -19.19
C VAL A 99 9.56 -5.27 -18.59
N ALA A 100 8.29 -4.95 -18.82
CA ALA A 100 7.64 -3.75 -18.29
C ALA A 100 7.75 -3.70 -16.76
N TRP A 101 8.07 -2.52 -16.20
CA TRP A 101 8.26 -2.35 -14.76
C TRP A 101 7.01 -2.71 -13.95
N SER A 102 5.82 -2.42 -14.49
CA SER A 102 4.55 -2.82 -13.88
C SER A 102 4.41 -4.34 -13.72
N LYS A 103 4.93 -5.15 -14.65
CA LYS A 103 4.96 -6.62 -14.54
C LYS A 103 6.04 -7.08 -13.57
N VAL A 104 7.21 -6.44 -13.59
CA VAL A 104 8.31 -6.70 -12.64
C VAL A 104 7.85 -6.51 -11.20
N CYS A 105 7.03 -5.49 -10.94
CA CYS A 105 6.58 -5.16 -9.60
C CYS A 105 5.47 -6.06 -9.05
N ARG A 106 4.92 -6.98 -9.86
CA ARG A 106 3.91 -7.92 -9.39
C ARG A 106 4.49 -8.93 -8.40
N PRO A 107 3.66 -9.55 -7.54
CA PRO A 107 4.04 -10.68 -6.73
C PRO A 107 4.63 -11.80 -7.60
N LYS A 108 5.53 -12.60 -7.01
CA LYS A 108 6.13 -13.75 -7.72
C LYS A 108 5.08 -14.75 -8.16
N ASP A 109 4.05 -14.98 -7.35
CA ASP A 109 2.94 -15.89 -7.66
C ASP A 109 2.09 -15.43 -8.84
N GLU A 110 2.14 -14.14 -9.18
CA GLU A 110 1.47 -13.53 -10.34
C GLU A 110 2.43 -13.30 -11.53
N GLY A 111 3.62 -13.92 -11.47
CA GLY A 111 4.62 -13.86 -12.53
C GLY A 111 5.53 -12.63 -12.51
N GLY A 112 5.51 -11.83 -11.45
CA GLY A 112 6.46 -10.73 -11.25
C GLY A 112 7.74 -11.15 -10.52
N LEU A 113 8.52 -10.16 -10.07
CA LEU A 113 9.74 -10.34 -9.27
C LEU A 113 9.52 -10.02 -7.78
N GLY A 114 8.35 -9.53 -7.40
CA GLY A 114 8.04 -9.12 -6.03
C GLY A 114 8.69 -7.79 -5.61
N ILE A 115 9.17 -6.98 -6.56
CA ILE A 115 9.72 -5.65 -6.28
C ILE A 115 8.56 -4.69 -6.04
N LYS A 116 8.44 -4.09 -4.85
CA LYS A 116 7.32 -3.20 -4.58
C LYS A 116 7.54 -1.84 -5.25
N ASP A 117 6.58 -1.46 -6.09
CA ASP A 117 6.55 -0.14 -6.73
C ASP A 117 6.53 0.97 -5.66
N CYS A 118 7.38 1.99 -5.81
CA CYS A 118 7.55 3.04 -4.81
C CYS A 118 6.27 3.80 -4.51
N ARG A 119 5.46 4.08 -5.54
CA ARG A 119 4.21 4.80 -5.36
C ARG A 119 3.17 3.93 -4.66
N ALA A 120 2.99 2.70 -5.12
CA ALA A 120 2.03 1.77 -4.51
C ALA A 120 2.40 1.49 -3.05
N TRP A 121 3.69 1.28 -2.76
CA TRP A 121 4.18 1.02 -1.41
C TRP A 121 4.05 2.24 -0.50
N ASN A 122 4.34 3.46 -0.99
CA ASN A 122 4.14 4.67 -0.20
C ASN A 122 2.66 4.89 0.11
N LYS A 123 1.76 4.63 -0.85
CA LYS A 123 0.31 4.66 -0.61
C LYS A 123 -0.12 3.65 0.45
N ALA A 124 0.39 2.42 0.41
CA ALA A 124 0.13 1.41 1.44
C ALA A 124 0.68 1.81 2.81
N ALA A 125 1.89 2.38 2.86
CA ALA A 125 2.53 2.79 4.11
C ALA A 125 1.79 3.94 4.79
N ILE A 126 1.18 4.85 4.03
CA ILE A 126 0.31 5.92 4.55
C ILE A 126 -0.87 5.36 5.32
N MET A 127 -1.43 4.22 4.88
CA MET A 127 -2.56 3.60 5.56
C MET A 127 -2.20 3.16 6.98
N LYS A 128 -0.95 2.76 7.21
CA LYS A 128 -0.45 2.47 8.56
C LYS A 128 -0.49 3.71 9.46
N PHE A 129 -0.14 4.88 8.92
CA PHE A 129 -0.16 6.14 9.64
C PHE A 129 -1.56 6.63 9.97
N GLY A 130 -2.60 6.10 9.30
CA GLY A 130 -3.98 6.41 9.67
C GLY A 130 -4.32 6.05 11.12
N SER A 131 -3.60 5.06 11.68
CA SER A 131 -3.73 4.65 13.07
C SER A 131 -2.90 5.50 14.06
N GLN A 132 -2.05 6.42 13.60
CA GLN A 132 -1.19 7.23 14.48
C GLN A 132 -1.56 8.72 14.40
N THR A 133 -1.89 9.30 15.55
CA THR A 133 -2.46 10.62 15.78
C THR A 133 -1.49 11.77 15.44
N THR A 134 -1.33 12.10 14.15
CA THR A 134 -0.73 13.38 13.74
C THR A 134 -1.61 14.11 12.72
N SER A 135 -1.68 15.43 12.83
CA SER A 135 -2.59 16.30 12.06
C SER A 135 -2.47 16.15 10.53
N TRP A 136 -1.27 15.80 10.04
CA TRP A 136 -1.02 15.62 8.62
C TRP A 136 -1.40 14.23 8.09
N SER A 137 -1.39 13.22 8.95
CA SER A 137 -1.87 11.87 8.61
C SER A 137 -3.36 11.91 8.27
N TRP A 138 -4.15 12.69 9.01
CA TRP A 138 -5.59 12.90 8.78
C TRP A 138 -5.93 13.43 7.39
N ARG A 139 -5.19 14.42 6.87
CA ARG A 139 -5.45 14.95 5.52
C ARG A 139 -5.29 13.87 4.45
N ASN A 140 -4.40 12.90 4.65
CA ASN A 140 -4.14 11.84 3.67
C ASN A 140 -5.03 10.61 3.86
N ILE A 141 -5.48 10.34 5.10
CA ILE A 141 -6.63 9.45 5.36
C ILE A 141 -7.83 9.96 4.55
N LEU A 142 -8.14 11.26 4.64
CA LEU A 142 -9.24 11.87 3.88
C LEU A 142 -9.05 11.76 2.37
N LEU A 143 -7.85 11.98 1.84
CA LEU A 143 -7.56 11.79 0.41
C LEU A 143 -7.67 10.32 -0.03
N SER A 144 -7.46 9.38 0.89
CA SER A 144 -7.56 7.94 0.63
C SER A 144 -8.89 7.34 1.08
N ARG A 145 -9.85 8.16 1.54
CA ARG A 145 -11.09 7.71 2.20
C ARG A 145 -11.88 6.74 1.34
N ASN A 146 -12.04 7.03 0.04
CA ASN A 146 -12.81 6.19 -0.88
C ASN A 146 -12.19 4.80 -1.01
N PHE A 147 -10.88 4.67 -0.78
CA PHE A 147 -10.20 3.39 -0.77
C PHE A 147 -10.26 2.72 0.62
N LEU A 148 -10.15 3.49 1.71
CA LEU A 148 -10.18 2.96 3.07
C LEU A 148 -11.55 2.42 3.46
N VAL A 149 -12.64 3.12 3.13
CA VAL A 149 -14.01 2.76 3.52
C VAL A 149 -14.37 1.33 3.09
N HIS A 150 -13.95 0.89 1.91
CA HIS A 150 -14.27 -0.44 1.40
C HIS A 150 -13.34 -1.56 1.91
N ASN A 151 -12.24 -1.22 2.60
CA ASN A 151 -11.22 -2.18 3.02
C ASN A 151 -11.05 -2.26 4.54
N VAL A 152 -11.77 -1.43 5.29
CA VAL A 152 -11.74 -1.36 6.74
C VAL A 152 -12.99 -2.04 7.29
N LEU A 153 -12.81 -2.97 8.21
CA LEU A 153 -13.90 -3.66 8.90
C LEU A 153 -13.99 -3.16 10.33
N TYR A 154 -15.20 -2.85 10.77
CA TYR A 154 -15.48 -2.37 12.11
C TYR A 154 -16.05 -3.54 12.92
N GLU A 155 -15.33 -3.95 13.97
CA GLU A 155 -15.79 -4.95 14.94
C GLU A 155 -16.33 -4.20 16.15
N VAL A 156 -17.66 -4.12 16.25
CA VAL A 156 -18.34 -3.55 17.42
C VAL A 156 -18.31 -4.57 18.55
N VAL A 157 -17.75 -4.17 19.68
CA VAL A 157 -17.66 -5.01 20.89
C VAL A 157 -18.44 -4.34 22.02
N ASP A 158 -17.95 -3.20 22.49
CA ASP A 158 -18.58 -2.39 23.54
C ASP A 158 -19.26 -1.13 22.96
N GLY A 159 -18.95 -0.78 21.71
CA GLY A 159 -19.54 0.33 20.98
C GLY A 159 -19.11 1.72 21.48
N SER A 160 -18.14 1.79 22.40
CA SER A 160 -17.71 3.04 23.04
C SER A 160 -16.89 3.92 22.10
N SER A 161 -16.23 3.30 21.12
CA SER A 161 -15.30 4.00 20.21
C SER A 161 -16.03 4.56 19.00
N PHE A 162 -17.05 3.87 18.50
CA PHE A 162 -17.68 4.20 17.22
C PHE A 162 -18.91 5.10 17.35
N SER A 163 -19.06 6.02 16.40
CA SER A 163 -20.26 6.81 16.19
C SER A 163 -21.40 5.91 15.72
N LEU A 164 -22.56 6.08 16.35
CA LEU A 164 -23.79 5.40 15.96
C LEU A 164 -24.15 5.69 14.49
N TRP A 165 -24.05 6.95 14.08
CA TRP A 165 -24.60 7.42 12.80
C TRP A 165 -23.61 7.43 11.65
N PHE A 166 -22.34 7.76 11.91
CA PHE A 166 -21.38 8.12 10.87
C PHE A 166 -20.27 7.10 10.63
N ASP A 167 -20.01 6.21 11.59
CA ASP A 167 -19.03 5.14 11.37
C ASP A 167 -19.68 3.96 10.64
N PRO A 168 -18.98 3.32 9.69
CA PRO A 168 -19.53 2.25 8.87
C PRO A 168 -19.50 0.88 9.58
N TRP A 169 -20.06 0.84 10.78
CA TRP A 169 -20.12 -0.36 11.62
C TRP A 169 -21.31 -1.27 11.27
N PHE A 170 -22.32 -0.73 10.59
CA PHE A 170 -23.52 -1.46 10.20
C PHE A 170 -23.31 -2.11 8.83
N PHE A 171 -22.81 -3.35 8.81
CA PHE A 171 -22.51 -4.10 7.58
C PHE A 171 -21.52 -3.42 6.62
N GLY A 172 -20.66 -2.54 7.14
CA GLY A 172 -19.70 -1.77 6.34
C GLY A 172 -20.26 -0.46 5.77
N GLU A 173 -21.46 -0.05 6.17
CA GLU A 173 -22.06 1.24 5.83
C GLU A 173 -22.45 2.01 7.10
N SER A 174 -22.52 3.34 6.98
CA SER A 174 -23.00 4.19 8.07
C SER A 174 -24.54 4.24 8.04
N ILE A 175 -25.17 4.29 9.21
CA ILE A 175 -26.64 4.38 9.30
C ILE A 175 -27.14 5.66 8.60
N ALA A 176 -26.37 6.76 8.69
CA ALA A 176 -26.72 8.02 8.03
C ALA A 176 -26.65 7.92 6.50
N ASP A 177 -25.75 7.12 5.93
CA ASP A 177 -25.68 6.90 4.47
C ASP A 177 -26.81 5.97 3.99
N LEU A 178 -27.20 4.98 4.79
CA LEU A 178 -28.24 4.00 4.44
C LEU A 178 -29.66 4.58 4.52
N CYS A 179 -30.00 5.24 5.64
CA CYS A 179 -31.36 5.73 5.92
C CYS A 179 -31.51 7.25 5.74
N GLY A 180 -30.40 7.96 5.48
CA GLY A 180 -30.36 9.42 5.43
C GLY A 180 -30.33 10.08 6.82
N CYS A 181 -29.99 11.37 6.88
CA CYS A 181 -29.84 12.08 8.14
C CYS A 181 -31.13 12.27 8.96
N ARG A 182 -32.31 11.98 8.38
CA ARG A 182 -33.61 12.11 9.08
C ARG A 182 -33.75 11.12 10.24
N VAL A 183 -33.16 9.93 10.11
CA VAL A 183 -33.15 8.90 11.16
C VAL A 183 -32.53 9.40 12.48
N ILE A 184 -31.60 10.37 12.40
CA ILE A 184 -30.98 11.00 13.58
C ILE A 184 -32.01 11.86 14.32
N GLN A 185 -32.86 12.59 13.60
CA GLN A 185 -33.92 13.40 14.20
C GLN A 185 -35.04 12.52 14.77
N ASP A 186 -35.45 11.50 14.01
CA ASP A 186 -36.55 10.60 14.39
C ASP A 186 -36.19 9.73 15.60
N SER A 187 -34.91 9.37 15.75
CA SER A 187 -34.44 8.57 16.90
C SER A 187 -34.42 9.33 18.23
N GLY A 188 -34.48 10.66 18.21
CA GLY A 188 -34.38 11.51 19.41
C GLY A 188 -32.99 11.50 20.07
N MET A 189 -31.99 10.88 19.43
CA MET A 189 -30.61 10.79 19.92
C MET A 189 -29.73 11.90 19.31
N PRO A 190 -28.67 12.33 20.03
CA PRO A 190 -27.80 13.36 19.50
C PRO A 190 -26.95 12.83 18.34
N SER A 191 -26.54 13.71 17.44
CA SER A 191 -25.70 13.37 16.28
C SER A 191 -24.31 12.82 16.66
N ASN A 192 -23.85 13.07 17.88
CA ASN A 192 -22.61 12.51 18.42
C ASN A 192 -22.79 11.22 19.24
N ALA A 193 -23.99 10.61 19.20
CA ALA A 193 -24.25 9.34 19.89
C ALA A 193 -23.27 8.24 19.48
N LYS A 194 -22.91 7.39 20.44
CA LYS A 194 -22.03 6.24 20.26
C LYS A 194 -22.86 4.97 20.09
N VAL A 195 -22.24 3.93 19.53
CA VAL A 195 -22.90 2.62 19.41
C VAL A 195 -23.20 2.03 20.79
N SER A 196 -22.40 2.34 21.82
CA SER A 196 -22.67 1.96 23.20
C SER A 196 -23.98 2.53 23.77
N ASN A 197 -24.50 3.63 23.22
CA ASN A 197 -25.78 4.20 23.67
C ASN A 197 -26.98 3.31 23.34
N ILE A 198 -26.83 2.37 22.40
CA ILE A 198 -27.86 1.42 22.00
C ILE A 198 -27.52 0.00 22.45
N ILE A 199 -26.65 -0.15 23.44
CA ILE A 199 -26.28 -1.44 24.04
C ILE A 199 -26.62 -1.40 25.53
N SER A 200 -27.65 -2.15 25.91
CA SER A 200 -28.14 -2.30 27.28
C SER A 200 -27.89 -3.73 27.75
N VAL A 201 -27.08 -3.93 28.80
CA VAL A 201 -26.89 -5.25 29.45
C VAL A 201 -26.49 -6.37 28.45
N GLY A 202 -25.61 -6.04 27.49
CA GLY A 202 -25.16 -7.01 26.48
C GLY A 202 -26.21 -7.35 25.41
N GLN A 203 -27.26 -6.54 25.28
CA GLN A 203 -28.26 -6.62 24.22
C GLN A 203 -28.38 -5.28 23.48
N TRP A 204 -28.79 -5.35 22.22
CA TRP A 204 -29.10 -4.17 21.42
C TRP A 204 -30.45 -3.58 21.84
N ASP A 205 -30.47 -2.29 22.16
CA ASP A 205 -31.61 -1.56 22.69
C ASP A 205 -31.73 -0.21 21.97
N LEU A 206 -32.19 -0.26 20.71
CA LEU A 206 -32.51 0.92 19.93
C LEU A 206 -33.92 1.42 20.26
N PRO A 207 -34.13 2.73 20.43
CA PRO A 207 -35.48 3.28 20.47
C PRO A 207 -36.16 3.03 19.11
N LEU A 208 -37.44 2.63 19.13
CA LEU A 208 -38.21 2.20 17.95
C LEU A 208 -39.30 3.19 17.48
N PRO A 209 -39.03 4.50 17.28
CA PRO A 209 -40.04 5.47 16.84
C PRO A 209 -40.32 5.46 15.33
N SER A 210 -39.47 4.84 14.49
CA SER A 210 -39.62 4.81 13.03
C SER A 210 -39.38 3.41 12.44
N GLY A 211 -39.91 3.15 11.23
CA GLY A 211 -39.74 1.87 10.53
C GLY A 211 -38.27 1.54 10.24
N ASP A 212 -37.48 2.53 9.82
CA ASP A 212 -36.04 2.37 9.56
C ASP A 212 -35.29 1.91 10.83
N LEU A 213 -35.67 2.41 12.00
CA LEU A 213 -35.05 2.02 13.28
C LEU A 213 -35.44 0.60 13.72
N ILE A 214 -36.61 0.11 13.31
CA ILE A 214 -37.02 -1.30 13.52
C ILE A 214 -36.13 -2.23 12.69
N ASP A 215 -35.92 -1.90 11.41
CA ASP A 215 -35.06 -2.68 10.53
C ASP A 215 -33.61 -2.68 11.02
N ILE A 216 -33.08 -1.52 11.43
CA ILE A 216 -31.75 -1.40 12.02
C ILE A 216 -31.65 -2.24 13.30
N SER A 217 -32.64 -2.19 14.19
CA SER A 217 -32.65 -2.97 15.44
C SER A 217 -32.66 -4.47 15.19
N TYR A 218 -33.53 -4.93 14.29
CA TYR A 218 -33.61 -6.34 13.91
C TYR A 218 -32.30 -6.84 13.32
N VAL A 219 -31.68 -6.05 12.44
CA VAL A 219 -30.43 -6.42 11.78
C VAL A 219 -29.23 -6.34 12.72
N SER A 220 -29.19 -5.35 13.62
CA SER A 220 -28.14 -5.20 14.65
C SER A 220 -28.14 -6.35 15.64
N SER A 221 -29.32 -6.91 15.97
CA SER A 221 -29.45 -8.08 16.87
C SER A 221 -28.66 -9.31 16.41
N ARG A 222 -28.29 -9.38 15.11
CA ARG A 222 -27.50 -10.47 14.52
C ARG A 222 -25.99 -10.30 14.71
N ILE A 223 -25.55 -9.13 15.18
CA ILE A 223 -24.14 -8.82 15.46
C ILE A 223 -23.83 -9.29 16.88
N PRO A 224 -22.94 -10.28 17.06
CA PRO A 224 -22.63 -10.81 18.38
C PRO A 224 -21.85 -9.79 19.20
N LEU A 225 -22.32 -9.51 20.43
CA LEU A 225 -21.61 -8.67 21.39
C LEU A 225 -20.68 -9.54 22.24
N ALA A 226 -19.41 -9.15 22.35
CA ALA A 226 -18.39 -9.86 23.11
C ALA A 226 -17.79 -8.97 24.22
N ALA A 227 -17.02 -9.56 25.14
CA ALA A 227 -16.28 -8.79 26.13
C ALA A 227 -14.94 -8.30 25.54
N GLY A 228 -14.70 -6.99 25.56
CA GLY A 228 -13.47 -6.38 25.05
C GLY A 228 -13.66 -4.92 24.67
N SER A 229 -12.71 -4.38 23.90
CA SER A 229 -12.81 -3.06 23.29
C SER A 229 -13.08 -3.18 21.79
N ASP A 230 -13.84 -2.26 21.23
CA ASP A 230 -13.99 -2.05 19.80
C ASP A 230 -12.67 -2.16 19.01
N LYS A 231 -12.70 -2.79 17.84
CA LYS A 231 -11.52 -2.94 16.97
C LYS A 231 -11.82 -2.58 15.52
N ILE A 232 -10.77 -2.07 14.87
CA ILE A 232 -10.79 -1.78 13.44
C ILE A 232 -9.80 -2.74 12.75
N HIS A 233 -10.30 -3.49 11.79
CA HIS A 233 -9.54 -4.47 11.02
C HIS A 233 -9.33 -4.06 9.57
N TRP A 234 -8.36 -4.68 8.92
CA TRP A 234 -8.08 -4.49 7.50
C TRP A 234 -8.41 -5.76 6.72
N LEU A 235 -9.47 -5.74 5.90
CA LEU A 235 -10.03 -6.85 5.10
C LEU A 235 -10.51 -8.09 5.88
N LYS A 236 -9.87 -8.42 6.99
CA LYS A 236 -10.10 -9.60 7.82
C LYS A 236 -9.63 -9.31 9.24
N GLU A 237 -10.12 -10.09 10.19
CA GLU A 237 -9.65 -10.07 11.57
C GLU A 237 -8.13 -10.25 11.65
N GLY A 238 -7.47 -9.38 12.41
CA GLY A 238 -6.02 -9.37 12.57
C GLY A 238 -5.40 -7.97 12.63
N SER A 239 -4.07 -7.94 12.68
CA SER A 239 -3.30 -6.70 12.69
C SER A 239 -3.01 -6.22 11.27
N PHE A 240 -3.11 -4.91 11.05
CA PHE A 240 -2.80 -4.29 9.76
C PHE A 240 -1.34 -4.52 9.37
N THR A 241 -1.12 -5.06 8.17
CA THR A 241 0.21 -5.09 7.55
C THR A 241 0.25 -4.22 6.29
N ILE A 242 1.34 -3.46 6.13
CA ILE A 242 1.57 -2.66 4.89
C ILE A 242 1.57 -3.56 3.65
N ASN A 243 1.98 -4.83 3.81
CA ASN A 243 2.02 -5.77 2.71
C ASN A 243 0.62 -6.16 2.22
N GLU A 244 -0.32 -6.43 3.13
CA GLU A 244 -1.73 -6.69 2.77
C GLU A 244 -2.37 -5.47 2.12
N ALA A 245 -2.15 -4.27 2.67
CA ALA A 245 -2.60 -3.03 2.05
C ALA A 245 -2.00 -2.83 0.65
N TRP A 246 -0.71 -3.13 0.46
CA TRP A 246 -0.09 -3.04 -0.85
C TRP A 246 -0.71 -4.01 -1.86
N MET A 247 -1.04 -5.24 -1.45
CA MET A 247 -1.70 -6.22 -2.32
C MET A 247 -3.07 -5.73 -2.81
N THR A 248 -3.82 -4.99 -1.99
CA THR A 248 -5.10 -4.40 -2.43
C THR A 248 -4.96 -3.24 -3.42
N ILE A 249 -3.83 -2.54 -3.39
CA ILE A 249 -3.59 -1.36 -4.24
C ILE A 249 -3.13 -1.76 -5.65
N ILE A 250 -2.38 -2.85 -5.76
CA ILE A 250 -1.87 -3.31 -7.05
C ILE A 250 -2.95 -4.07 -7.83
N PRO A 251 -3.00 -3.94 -9.17
CA PRO A 251 -3.89 -4.75 -9.98
C PRO A 251 -3.57 -6.24 -9.81
N GLN A 252 -4.53 -6.99 -9.27
CA GLN A 252 -4.42 -8.44 -9.10
C GLN A 252 -4.45 -9.13 -10.47
N SER A 253 -3.55 -10.07 -10.67
CA SER A 253 -3.49 -10.94 -11.85
C SER A 253 -3.76 -12.39 -11.45
N MET A 254 -4.17 -13.21 -12.41
CA MET A 254 -4.25 -14.66 -12.19
C MET A 254 -2.89 -15.20 -11.75
N LYS A 255 -2.90 -16.06 -10.72
CA LYS A 255 -1.70 -16.77 -10.27
C LYS A 255 -1.18 -17.65 -11.40
N VAL A 256 0.14 -17.71 -11.53
CA VAL A 256 0.81 -18.47 -12.58
C VAL A 256 1.41 -19.75 -12.01
N GLU A 257 1.06 -20.90 -12.58
CA GLU A 257 1.52 -22.22 -12.12
C GLU A 257 3.04 -22.36 -12.18
N TRP A 258 3.68 -21.76 -13.19
CA TRP A 258 5.13 -21.82 -13.38
C TRP A 258 5.92 -21.07 -12.30
N SER A 259 5.28 -20.23 -11.47
CA SER A 259 5.99 -19.45 -10.45
C SER A 259 6.79 -20.33 -9.49
N LYS A 260 6.22 -21.47 -9.08
CA LYS A 260 6.87 -22.44 -8.19
C LYS A 260 8.06 -23.14 -8.84
N VAL A 261 8.04 -23.28 -10.17
CA VAL A 261 9.16 -23.85 -10.95
C VAL A 261 10.33 -22.88 -11.01
N VAL A 262 10.05 -21.58 -11.09
CA VAL A 262 11.07 -20.53 -11.15
C VAL A 262 11.65 -20.22 -9.77
N TRP A 263 10.80 -20.15 -8.75
CA TRP A 263 11.12 -19.67 -7.41
C TRP A 263 10.97 -20.78 -6.35
N PHE A 264 11.87 -21.75 -6.37
CA PHE A 264 11.91 -22.83 -5.38
C PHE A 264 13.02 -22.61 -4.32
N PRO A 265 12.95 -23.26 -3.15
CA PRO A 265 13.98 -23.16 -2.12
C PRO A 265 15.37 -23.52 -2.67
N ARG A 266 16.38 -22.71 -2.36
CA ARG A 266 17.78 -22.88 -2.82
C ARG A 266 17.99 -22.77 -4.33
N CYS A 267 17.05 -22.18 -5.07
CA CYS A 267 17.24 -21.90 -6.49
C CYS A 267 18.43 -20.95 -6.72
N THR A 268 19.24 -21.23 -7.75
CA THR A 268 20.34 -20.34 -8.14
C THR A 268 19.76 -19.06 -8.76
N PRO A 269 19.95 -17.86 -8.18
CA PRO A 269 19.24 -16.65 -8.62
C PRO A 269 19.45 -16.31 -10.10
N LYS A 270 20.65 -16.57 -10.63
CA LYS A 270 20.98 -16.39 -12.05
C LYS A 270 20.08 -17.26 -12.94
N HIS A 271 19.94 -18.54 -12.63
CA HIS A 271 19.14 -19.48 -13.42
C HIS A 271 17.65 -19.17 -13.30
N SER A 272 17.14 -18.96 -12.08
CA SER A 272 15.74 -18.55 -11.87
C SER A 272 15.38 -17.29 -12.62
N PHE A 273 16.26 -16.28 -12.64
CA PHE A 273 16.02 -15.06 -13.41
C PHE A 273 15.95 -15.33 -14.92
N CYS A 274 16.83 -16.19 -15.45
CA CYS A 274 16.80 -16.58 -16.87
C CYS A 274 15.52 -17.32 -17.25
N VAL A 275 15.05 -18.24 -16.40
CA VAL A 275 13.79 -18.97 -16.62
C VAL A 275 12.59 -18.03 -16.51
N TRP A 276 12.57 -17.15 -15.50
CA TRP A 276 11.54 -16.11 -15.37
C TRP A 276 11.46 -15.21 -16.61
N LEU A 277 12.61 -14.80 -17.16
CA LEU A 277 12.67 -14.03 -18.40
C LEU A 277 12.11 -14.81 -19.59
N ALA A 278 12.28 -16.14 -19.63
CA ALA A 278 11.71 -16.98 -20.68
C ALA A 278 10.18 -16.98 -20.61
N PHE A 279 9.60 -17.27 -19.44
CA PHE A 279 8.15 -17.21 -19.23
C PHE A 279 7.56 -15.81 -19.42
N SER A 280 8.32 -14.77 -19.09
CA SER A 280 7.90 -13.37 -19.29
C SER A 280 8.09 -12.87 -20.72
N ASN A 281 8.55 -13.72 -21.64
CA ASN A 281 8.88 -13.37 -23.01
C ASN A 281 9.85 -12.16 -23.07
N GLY A 282 10.85 -12.11 -22.18
CA GLY A 282 11.82 -11.01 -22.06
C GLY A 282 13.15 -11.26 -22.78
N HIS A 283 13.38 -12.49 -23.28
CA HIS A 283 14.55 -12.78 -24.13
C HIS A 283 14.39 -12.16 -25.51
N ARG A 284 15.50 -11.68 -26.09
CA ARG A 284 15.55 -11.22 -27.49
C ARG A 284 15.85 -12.45 -28.34
N THR A 285 14.81 -13.20 -28.67
CA THR A 285 14.92 -14.36 -29.57
C THR A 285 14.97 -13.87 -31.01
N LEU A 286 15.53 -14.69 -31.90
CA LEU A 286 15.59 -14.39 -33.34
C LEU A 286 14.19 -14.08 -33.89
N ASP A 287 13.18 -14.86 -33.51
CA ASP A 287 11.78 -14.63 -33.95
C ASP A 287 11.27 -13.23 -33.59
N LYS A 288 11.68 -12.67 -32.44
CA LYS A 288 11.30 -11.31 -32.06
C LYS A 288 12.07 -10.25 -32.83
N LEU A 289 13.36 -10.50 -33.08
CA LEU A 289 14.19 -9.59 -33.87
C LEU A 289 13.66 -9.51 -35.30
N PHE A 290 13.30 -10.65 -35.90
CA PHE A 290 12.62 -10.70 -37.20
C PHE A 290 11.27 -9.97 -37.18
N ARG A 291 10.42 -10.20 -36.18
CA ARG A 291 9.16 -9.43 -36.02
C ARG A 291 9.37 -7.93 -35.84
N TRP A 292 10.53 -7.51 -35.33
CA TRP A 292 10.91 -6.11 -35.19
C TRP A 292 11.64 -5.54 -36.41
N GLY A 293 11.72 -6.29 -37.51
CA GLY A 293 12.34 -5.85 -38.76
C GLY A 293 13.87 -5.82 -38.73
N VAL A 294 14.49 -6.49 -37.76
CA VAL A 294 15.95 -6.66 -37.75
C VAL A 294 16.28 -7.87 -38.64
N ALA A 295 16.72 -7.62 -39.86
CA ALA A 295 17.29 -8.65 -40.73
C ALA A 295 18.64 -9.10 -40.14
N LEU A 296 18.86 -10.41 -40.09
CA LEU A 296 20.19 -10.96 -39.92
C LEU A 296 20.82 -10.97 -41.31
N ASP A 297 21.81 -10.12 -41.52
CA ASP A 297 22.75 -10.25 -42.64
C ASP A 297 23.64 -11.49 -42.46
#